data_AF-A0A960WPQ4-F1
#
_entry.id   AF-A0A960WPQ4-F1
#
_cell.length_a   1.000
_cell.length_b   1.000
_cell.length_c   1.000
_cell.angle_alpha   90.00
_cell.angle_beta   90.00
_cell.angle_gamma   90.00
#
_symmetry.space_group_name_H-M   'P 1'
#
loop_
_entity.id
_entity.type
_entity.pdbx_description
1 polymer ?
#
loop_
_entity_poly.entity_id
_entity_poly.type
_entity_poly.pdbx_seq_one_letter_code
_entity_poly.pdbx_strand_id
1 'polypeptide(L)'
;MKRTLLAALALASMPLFAADTVHDFKVKNIKGEEVDLSGFKGKVLLIVNVASQCGATPQYDPLQSVYAKYADKGLVVMGFPANNFGG
;
A
#
# COMPACT_ATOMS: atom_id res chain seq x y z
N MET A 1 -33.56 -49.14 -3.75
CA MET A 1 -33.79 -48.39 -5.01
C MET A 1 -33.68 -46.91 -4.73
N LYS A 2 -32.81 -46.21 -5.47
CA LYS A 2 -32.74 -44.73 -5.69
C LYS A 2 -32.31 -43.90 -4.45
N ARG A 3 -31.08 -43.38 -4.41
CA ARG A 3 -30.65 -42.09 -5.03
C ARG A 3 -31.56 -40.96 -4.52
N THR A 4 -31.12 -39.98 -3.75
CA THR A 4 -30.37 -38.76 -4.14
C THR A 4 -30.44 -37.87 -2.87
N LEU A 5 -29.41 -37.22 -2.33
CA LEU A 5 -28.84 -35.96 -2.81
C LEU A 5 -27.47 -35.74 -2.13
N LEU A 6 -26.47 -35.51 -2.98
CA LEU A 6 -25.29 -34.72 -2.66
C LEU A 6 -25.74 -33.29 -2.34
N ALA A 7 -25.20 -32.73 -1.25
CA ALA A 7 -24.65 -31.38 -1.25
C ALA A 7 -23.65 -31.32 -0.08
N ALA A 8 -22.47 -31.91 -0.28
CA ALA A 8 -21.33 -31.57 0.56
C ALA A 8 -21.04 -30.09 0.29
N LEU A 9 -21.47 -29.24 1.23
CA LEU A 9 -21.10 -27.84 1.31
C LEU A 9 -19.59 -27.82 1.57
N ALA A 10 -18.80 -27.90 0.49
CA ALA A 10 -17.40 -27.55 0.54
C ALA A 10 -17.35 -26.07 0.87
N LEU A 11 -17.23 -25.75 2.16
CA LEU A 11 -16.65 -24.51 2.64
C LEU A 11 -15.26 -24.44 2.01
N ALA A 12 -15.19 -23.85 0.82
CA ALA A 12 -13.94 -23.46 0.24
C ALA A 12 -13.31 -22.51 1.24
N SER A 13 -12.31 -22.99 1.98
CA SER A 13 -11.38 -22.15 2.71
C SER A 13 -10.73 -21.24 1.67
N MET A 14 -11.33 -20.07 1.44
CA MET A 14 -10.65 -19.00 0.74
C MET A 14 -9.36 -18.78 1.52
N PRO A 15 -8.19 -19.03 0.91
CA PRO A 15 -6.96 -18.59 1.53
C PRO A 15 -7.12 -17.08 1.62
N LEU A 16 -7.10 -16.56 2.84
CA LEU A 16 -6.89 -15.15 3.06
C LEU A 16 -5.46 -14.92 2.59
N PHE A 17 -5.28 -14.70 1.28
CA PHE A 17 -3.97 -14.43 0.71
C PHE A 17 -3.51 -13.13 1.33
N ALA A 18 -2.70 -13.24 2.38
CA ALA A 18 -1.88 -12.15 2.83
C ALA A 18 -1.01 -11.74 1.64
N ALA A 19 -0.91 -10.44 1.38
CA ALA A 19 0.00 -9.94 0.37
C ALA A 19 1.42 -10.39 0.71
N ASP A 20 2.07 -11.10 -0.22
CA ASP A 20 3.44 -11.56 -0.04
C ASP A 20 4.43 -10.39 -0.18
N THR A 21 4.06 -9.38 -0.96
CA THR A 21 4.86 -8.20 -1.19
C THR A 21 4.03 -6.91 -1.23
N VAL A 22 4.71 -5.76 -1.13
CA VAL A 22 4.08 -4.46 -1.33
C VAL A 22 3.44 -4.30 -2.72
N HIS A 23 3.86 -5.11 -3.70
CA HIS A 23 3.38 -5.04 -5.08
C HIS A 23 2.01 -5.69 -5.30
N ASP A 24 1.47 -6.38 -4.29
CA ASP A 24 0.16 -7.03 -4.38
C ASP A 24 -0.97 -6.06 -3.97
N PHE A 25 -0.62 -4.86 -3.48
CA PHE A 25 -1.56 -3.86 -3.05
C PHE A 25 -1.97 -2.92 -4.18
N LYS A 26 -3.24 -2.52 -4.13
CA LYS A 26 -3.77 -1.37 -4.84
C LYS A 26 -4.24 -0.34 -3.84
N VAL A 27 -3.86 0.92 -4.07
CA VAL A 27 -4.16 2.02 -3.16
C VAL A 27 -4.85 3.15 -3.91
N LYS A 28 -5.53 4.05 -3.21
CA LYS A 28 -6.04 5.28 -3.81
C LYS A 28 -5.02 6.40 -3.64
N ASN A 29 -4.76 7.14 -4.71
CA ASN A 29 -3.98 8.37 -4.60
C ASN A 29 -4.83 9.49 -3.97
N ILE A 30 -4.24 10.68 -3.77
CA ILE A 30 -4.93 11.83 -3.14
C ILE A 30 -6.12 12.36 -3.95
N LYS A 31 -6.22 12.01 -5.24
CA LYS A 31 -7.36 12.31 -6.11
C LYS A 31 -8.45 11.23 -6.07
N GLY A 32 -8.23 10.13 -5.34
CA GLY A 32 -9.14 8.99 -5.24
C GLY A 32 -8.98 7.94 -6.35
N GLU A 33 -8.01 8.10 -7.25
CA GLU A 33 -7.76 7.18 -8.35
C GLU A 33 -7.01 5.94 -7.86
N GLU A 34 -7.34 4.76 -8.39
CA GLU A 34 -6.65 3.51 -8.07
C GLU A 34 -5.23 3.51 -8.67
N VAL A 35 -4.25 3.18 -7.83
CA VAL A 35 -2.85 3.00 -8.18
C VAL A 35 -2.44 1.58 -7.79
N ASP A 36 -2.03 0.79 -8.78
CA ASP A 36 -1.52 -0.56 -8.59
C ASP A 36 -0.02 -0.52 -8.26
N LEU A 37 0.36 -1.00 -7.07
CA LEU A 37 1.74 -0.91 -6.61
C LEU A 37 2.68 -1.89 -7.34
N SER A 38 2.16 -2.83 -8.12
CA SER A 38 2.97 -3.68 -9.00
C SER A 38 3.72 -2.89 -10.07
N GLY A 39 3.22 -1.70 -10.45
CA GLY A 39 3.87 -0.79 -11.40
C GLY A 39 5.20 -0.22 -10.90
N PHE A 40 5.52 -0.38 -9.60
CA PHE A 40 6.76 0.09 -9.00
C PHE A 40 7.80 -1.03 -8.78
N LYS A 41 7.62 -2.21 -9.38
CA LYS A 41 8.64 -3.28 -9.35
C LYS A 41 9.99 -2.76 -9.86
N GLY A 42 11.06 -3.10 -9.14
CA GLY A 42 12.43 -2.63 -9.44
C GLY A 42 12.74 -1.21 -8.98
N LYS A 43 11.82 -0.52 -8.31
CA LYS A 43 12.05 0.77 -7.64
C LYS A 43 12.28 0.55 -6.14
N VAL A 44 13.05 1.45 -5.53
CA VAL A 44 13.14 1.53 -4.06
C VAL A 44 11.99 2.39 -3.58
N LEU A 45 11.15 1.86 -2.68
CA LEU A 45 9.98 2.58 -2.16
C LEU A 45 10.25 3.05 -0.74
N LEU A 46 10.16 4.36 -0.52
CA LEU A 46 10.11 4.97 0.81
C LEU A 46 8.67 5.33 1.13
N ILE A 47 8.02 4.51 1.95
CA ILE A 47 6.62 4.66 2.35
C ILE A 47 6.57 5.36 3.70
N VAL A 48 5.85 6.50 3.79
CA VAL A 48 5.85 7.36 4.97
C VAL A 48 4.41 7.71 5.33
N ASN A 49 3.99 7.42 6.56
CA ASN A 49 2.78 8.00 7.10
C ASN A 49 3.04 9.48 7.43
N VAL A 50 2.19 10.38 6.93
CA VAL A 50 2.40 11.84 7.04
C VAL A 50 1.25 12.52 7.77
N ALA A 51 1.55 13.65 8.40
CA ALA A 51 0.59 14.53 9.03
C ALA A 51 0.99 15.99 8.82
N SER A 52 0.00 16.88 8.64
CA SER A 52 0.23 18.30 8.34
C SER A 52 0.37 19.17 9.59
N GLN A 53 0.00 18.66 10.77
CA GLN A 53 0.01 19.37 12.05
C GLN A 53 0.76 18.56 13.12
N CYS A 54 1.95 18.06 12.78
CA CYS A 54 2.81 17.30 13.68
C CYS A 54 4.11 18.07 13.92
N GLY A 55 4.74 17.89 15.08
CA GLY A 55 6.08 18.43 15.34
C GLY A 55 7.13 17.94 14.34
N ALA A 56 6.89 16.78 13.70
CA ALA A 56 7.74 16.24 12.65
C ALA A 56 7.34 16.72 11.23
N THR A 57 6.30 17.52 11.05
CA THR A 57 5.88 18.02 9.72
C THR A 57 7.01 18.70 8.93
N PRO A 58 7.99 19.42 9.53
CA PRO A 58 9.15 19.93 8.78
C PRO A 58 9.97 18.86 8.04
N GLN A 59 9.74 17.56 8.29
CA GLN A 59 10.35 16.45 7.55
C GLN A 59 10.01 16.41 6.05
N TYR A 60 9.01 17.15 5.58
CA TYR A 60 8.69 17.22 4.14
C TYR A 60 9.87 17.72 3.30
N ASP A 61 10.62 18.71 3.78
CA ASP A 61 11.77 19.28 3.06
C ASP A 61 12.92 18.26 2.87
N PRO A 62 13.37 17.52 3.91
CA PRO A 62 14.36 16.47 3.71
C PRO A 62 13.82 15.30 2.88
N LEU A 63 12.53 14.95 2.97
CA LEU A 63 11.94 13.93 2.09
C LEU A 63 12.00 14.34 0.62
N GLN A 64 11.67 15.60 0.31
CA GLN A 64 11.79 16.15 -1.04
C GLN A 64 13.25 16.17 -1.51
N SER A 65 14.18 16.55 -0.63
CA SER A 65 15.62 16.57 -0.93
C SER A 65 16.17 15.18 -1.25
N VAL A 66 15.75 14.16 -0.50
CA VAL A 66 16.13 12.76 -0.74
C VAL A 66 15.54 12.26 -2.06
N TYR A 67 14.27 12.56 -2.34
CA TYR A 67 13.64 12.24 -3.62
C TYR A 67 14.41 12.88 -4.79
N ALA A 68 14.65 14.19 -4.74
CA ALA A 68 15.38 14.91 -5.78
C ALA A 68 16.78 14.32 -6.04
N LYS A 69 17.46 13.83 -4.99
CA LYS A 69 18.79 13.23 -5.10
C LYS A 69 18.80 11.84 -5.76
N TYR A 70 17.73 11.06 -5.63
CA TYR A 70 17.71 9.63 -5.98
C TYR A 70 16.59 9.20 -6.93
N ALA A 71 15.71 10.11 -7.37
CA ALA A 71 14.61 9.80 -8.29
C ALA A 71 15.12 9.13 -9.59
N ASP A 72 16.18 9.68 -10.20
CA ASP A 72 16.79 9.13 -11.41
C ASP A 72 17.45 7.76 -11.19
N LYS A 73 17.75 7.42 -9.93
CA LYS A 73 18.27 6.10 -9.52
C LYS A 73 17.17 5.13 -9.11
N GLY A 74 15.90 5.51 -9.28
CA GLY A 74 14.74 4.66 -9.04
C GLY A 74 14.15 4.73 -7.63
N LEU A 75 14.45 5.78 -6.84
CA LEU A 75 13.73 6.03 -5.59
C LEU A 75 12.33 6.61 -5.85
N VAL A 76 11.34 6.12 -5.13
CA VAL A 76 9.98 6.68 -5.07
C VAL A 76 9.60 6.92 -3.60
N VAL A 77 9.14 8.13 -3.28
CA VAL A 77 8.63 8.47 -1.95
C VAL A 77 7.10 8.51 -2.01
N MET A 78 6.43 7.77 -1.12
CA MET A 78 4.96 7.68 -1.05
C MET A 78 4.46 8.15 0.31
N GLY A 79 3.77 9.29 0.34
CA GLY A 79 3.15 9.83 1.55
C GLY A 79 1.72 9.34 1.73
N PHE A 80 1.43 8.73 2.87
CA PHE A 80 0.09 8.27 3.27
C PHE A 80 -0.42 9.10 4.45
N PRO A 81 -1.37 10.04 4.25
CA PRO A 81 -1.92 10.82 5.34
C PRO A 81 -2.57 9.92 6.41
N ALA A 82 -2.27 10.16 7.69
CA ALA A 82 -2.82 9.39 8.79
C ALA A 82 -3.26 10.31 9.94
N ASN A 83 -4.40 9.99 10.57
CA ASN A 83 -5.00 10.76 11.67
C ASN A 83 -5.20 9.90 12.93
N ASN A 84 -4.27 8.98 13.17
CA ASN A 84 -4.30 8.05 14.31
C ASN A 84 -3.05 8.19 15.19
N PHE A 85 -2.38 9.34 15.13
CA PHE A 85 -1.18 9.67 15.90
C PHE A 85 -1.31 11.08 16.48
N GLY A 86 -0.96 11.26 17.75
CA GLY A 86 -1.14 12.52 18.47
C GLY A 86 -2.61 12.74 18.80
N GLY A 87 -3.00 12.39 20.03
CA GLY A 87 -4.36 12.61 20.56
C GLY A 87 -4.71 14.08 20.70
#